data_AF-A0A7C7JR85-F1
#
_entry.id   AF-A0A7C7JR85-F1
#
_cell.length_a   1.000
_cell.length_b   1.000
_cell.length_c   1.000
_cell.angle_alpha   90.00
_cell.angle_beta   90.00
_cell.angle_gamma   90.00
#
_symmetry.space_group_name_H-M   'P 1'
#
loop_
_entity.id
_entity.type
_entity.pdbx_description
1 polymer ?
#
loop_
_entity_poly.entity_id
_entity_poly.type
_entity_poly.pdbx_seq_one_letter_code
_entity_poly.pdbx_strand_id
1 'polypeptide(L)'
;MNLDIKLHKHDLPDDLKLGNTIAVDCEMGGLNIKRDPLCLVQISAGNSDAHIVQLDRNNYKAPNLVKILEDKKVKKIFHFARADLTFISYHLKINVQNINCTKIKSKLSRTYTDRHSLKDLIKEFVGIDVSKQHQASDFGGELSQAQLKYCANDVIYLHKINDALDKILTRENRMKLYEDTIKFVQTRVDLDLASFKEDIWSH
;
A
#
# COMPACT_ATOMS: atom_id res chain seq x y z
N MET A 1 10.97 14.85 13.69
CA MET A 1 11.28 13.41 13.70
C MET A 1 12.26 13.16 12.58
N ASN A 2 13.38 12.51 12.85
CA ASN A 2 14.25 12.03 11.78
C ASN A 2 13.62 10.76 11.22
N LEU A 3 13.26 10.81 9.94
CA LEU A 3 12.70 9.68 9.20
C LEU A 3 13.86 8.76 8.79
N ASP A 4 13.82 7.49 9.21
CA ASP A 4 14.82 6.48 8.84
C ASP A 4 14.42 5.82 7.52
N ILE A 5 15.13 6.13 6.43
CA ILE A 5 14.85 5.60 5.09
C ILE A 5 15.97 4.65 4.68
N LYS A 6 15.61 3.40 4.39
CA LYS A 6 16.53 2.35 3.95
C LYS A 6 16.11 1.82 2.58
N LEU A 7 17.01 1.93 1.61
CA LEU A 7 16.87 1.30 0.31
C LEU A 7 17.52 -0.08 0.33
N HIS A 8 16.75 -1.10 -0.02
CA HIS A 8 17.22 -2.48 -0.16
C HIS A 8 17.17 -2.88 -1.63
N LYS A 9 18.19 -3.57 -2.11
CA LYS A 9 18.20 -4.13 -3.47
C LYS A 9 17.67 -5.56 -3.40
N HIS A 10 16.73 -5.86 -4.29
CA HIS A 10 16.14 -7.17 -4.54
C HIS A 10 15.20 -7.70 -3.44
N ASP A 11 15.57 -7.61 -2.16
CA ASP A 11 14.76 -8.14 -1.05
C ASP A 11 14.99 -7.40 0.27
N LEU A 12 14.21 -7.73 1.29
CA LEU A 12 14.43 -7.30 2.68
C LEU A 12 15.57 -8.10 3.35
N PRO A 13 16.28 -7.53 4.34
CA PRO A 13 17.25 -8.25 5.16
C PRO A 13 16.62 -9.37 6.01
N ASP A 14 17.38 -10.46 6.22
CA ASP A 14 16.91 -11.66 6.96
C ASP A 14 16.55 -11.39 8.43
N ASP A 15 17.23 -10.45 9.06
CA ASP A 15 17.10 -10.12 10.49
C ASP A 15 16.13 -8.97 10.77
N LEU A 16 15.48 -8.44 9.73
CA LEU A 16 14.59 -7.30 9.85
C LEU A 16 13.30 -7.66 10.62
N LYS A 17 13.02 -6.90 11.68
CA LYS A 17 11.82 -7.07 12.52
C LYS A 17 10.89 -5.87 12.36
N LEU A 18 9.73 -6.08 11.73
CA LEU A 18 8.73 -5.03 11.45
C LEU A 18 7.46 -5.12 12.32
N GLY A 19 7.42 -6.09 13.24
CA GLY A 19 6.24 -6.34 14.09
C GLY A 19 5.09 -7.01 13.33
N ASN A 20 3.88 -6.95 13.91
CA ASN A 20 2.68 -7.65 13.40
C ASN A 20 1.75 -6.74 12.59
N THR A 21 2.13 -5.50 12.32
CA THR A 21 1.36 -4.57 11.50
C THR A 21 2.31 -3.69 10.73
N ILE A 22 2.23 -3.75 9.41
CA ILE A 22 3.07 -2.99 8.50
C ILE A 22 2.20 -2.16 7.57
N ALA A 23 2.71 -1.01 7.19
CA ALA A 23 2.17 -0.20 6.10
C ALA A 23 2.90 -0.59 4.82
N VAL A 24 2.18 -0.70 3.71
CA VAL A 24 2.73 -1.12 2.42
C VAL A 24 2.18 -0.24 1.31
N ASP A 25 3.05 0.13 0.38
CA ASP A 25 2.71 0.80 -0.88
C ASP A 25 3.64 0.29 -1.99
N CYS A 26 3.33 0.57 -3.26
CA CYS A 26 4.12 0.15 -4.41
C CYS A 26 4.35 1.28 -5.41
N GLU A 27 5.50 1.26 -6.08
CA GLU A 27 5.71 2.07 -7.29
C GLU A 27 5.87 1.19 -8.52
N MET A 28 5.25 1.61 -9.62
CA MET A 28 5.21 0.87 -10.89
C MET A 28 5.76 1.74 -12.02
N GLY A 29 6.16 1.13 -13.14
CA GLY A 29 6.50 1.86 -14.36
C GLY A 29 5.30 2.52 -15.07
N GLY A 30 4.10 2.36 -14.52
CA GLY A 30 2.82 2.78 -15.07
C GLY A 30 1.69 1.89 -14.54
N LEU A 31 0.46 2.08 -15.04
CA LEU A 31 -0.75 1.41 -14.53
C LEU A 31 -1.25 0.24 -15.41
N ASN A 32 -0.54 -0.10 -16.48
CA ASN A 32 -0.86 -1.28 -17.29
C ASN A 32 -0.10 -2.51 -16.76
N ILE A 33 -0.81 -3.36 -16.03
CA ILE A 33 -0.25 -4.55 -15.37
C ILE A 33 0.62 -5.46 -16.25
N LYS A 34 0.28 -5.62 -17.54
CA LYS A 34 1.01 -6.52 -18.45
C LYS A 34 2.25 -5.87 -19.07
N ARG A 35 2.28 -4.53 -19.12
CA ARG A 35 3.34 -3.74 -19.76
C ARG A 35 4.31 -3.18 -18.73
N ASP A 36 3.77 -2.69 -17.62
CA ASP A 36 4.49 -1.86 -16.66
C ASP A 36 5.00 -2.75 -15.51
N PRO A 37 6.30 -2.67 -15.16
CA PRO A 37 6.86 -3.46 -14.09
C PRO A 37 6.45 -2.94 -12.71
N LEU A 38 6.43 -3.83 -11.71
CA LEU A 38 6.49 -3.46 -10.31
C LEU A 38 7.95 -3.08 -9.99
N CYS A 39 8.21 -1.82 -9.68
CA CYS A 39 9.57 -1.34 -9.45
C CYS A 39 9.95 -1.45 -7.98
N LEU A 40 9.11 -0.91 -7.10
CA LEU A 40 9.40 -0.76 -5.68
C LEU A 40 8.26 -1.31 -4.83
N VAL A 41 8.60 -1.84 -3.65
CA VAL A 41 7.66 -2.08 -2.56
C VAL A 41 8.19 -1.35 -1.32
N GLN A 42 7.39 -0.45 -0.76
CA GLN A 42 7.74 0.28 0.46
C GLN A 42 7.06 -0.34 1.66
N ILE A 43 7.77 -0.42 2.78
CA ILE A 43 7.23 -0.94 4.03
C ILE A 43 7.60 -0.03 5.20
N SER A 44 6.66 0.22 6.10
CA SER A 44 6.92 0.88 7.38
C SER A 44 6.37 0.03 8.53
N ALA A 45 7.11 -0.03 9.65
CA ALA A 45 6.60 -0.59 10.91
C ALA A 45 5.76 0.42 11.71
N GLY A 46 5.61 1.66 11.23
CA GLY A 46 4.90 2.74 11.92
C GLY A 46 5.76 3.49 12.95
N ASN A 47 7.08 3.27 12.95
CA ASN A 47 8.03 3.85 13.90
C ASN A 47 8.84 5.00 13.29
N SER A 48 8.26 5.74 12.35
CA SER A 48 8.96 6.74 11.50
C SER A 48 10.13 6.13 10.71
N ASP A 49 9.91 4.91 10.20
CA ASP A 49 10.83 4.13 9.39
C ASP A 49 10.22 3.81 8.03
N ALA A 50 11.04 3.70 6.99
CA ALA A 50 10.65 3.23 5.67
C ALA A 50 11.73 2.33 5.06
N HIS A 51 11.34 1.10 4.74
CA HIS A 51 12.13 0.12 4.03
C HIS A 51 11.63 0.04 2.59
N ILE A 52 12.44 0.53 1.65
CA ILE A 52 12.09 0.58 0.23
C ILE A 52 12.85 -0.55 -0.46
N VAL A 53 12.14 -1.55 -0.96
CA VAL A 53 12.73 -2.67 -1.71
C VAL A 53 12.66 -2.33 -3.20
N GLN A 54 13.81 -2.18 -3.84
CA GLN A 54 13.91 -2.08 -5.29
C GLN A 54 14.08 -3.46 -5.89
N LEU A 55 13.05 -3.95 -6.57
CA LEU A 55 12.97 -5.33 -7.05
C LEU A 55 13.86 -5.58 -8.28
N ASP A 56 14.37 -6.81 -8.40
CA ASP A 56 14.95 -7.27 -9.66
C ASP A 56 13.84 -7.59 -10.66
N ARG A 57 13.65 -6.70 -11.65
CA ARG A 57 12.60 -6.85 -12.67
C ARG A 57 12.81 -8.04 -13.62
N ASN A 58 13.98 -8.69 -13.58
CA ASN A 58 14.25 -9.86 -14.42
C ASN A 58 13.66 -11.15 -13.84
N ASN A 59 13.56 -11.27 -12.51
CA ASN A 59 13.15 -12.53 -11.86
C ASN A 59 12.24 -12.36 -10.64
N TYR A 60 12.10 -11.16 -10.08
CA TYR A 60 11.24 -10.84 -8.94
C TYR A 60 11.46 -11.73 -7.69
N LYS A 61 12.67 -12.25 -7.50
CA LYS A 61 13.01 -13.05 -6.32
C LYS A 61 13.22 -12.18 -5.09
N ALA A 62 12.25 -12.21 -4.17
CA ALA A 62 12.28 -11.51 -2.89
C ALA A 62 11.67 -12.36 -1.76
N PRO A 63 12.30 -13.49 -1.36
CA PRO A 63 11.73 -14.43 -0.39
C PRO A 63 11.34 -13.82 0.96
N ASN A 64 12.09 -12.85 1.49
CA ASN A 64 11.77 -12.22 2.77
C ASN A 64 10.56 -11.28 2.67
N LEU A 65 10.50 -10.50 1.58
CA LEU A 65 9.32 -9.71 1.25
C LEU A 65 8.08 -10.58 1.04
N VAL A 66 8.20 -11.67 0.29
CA VAL A 66 7.11 -12.63 0.07
C VAL A 66 6.61 -13.20 1.40
N LYS A 67 7.53 -13.66 2.25
CA LYS A 67 7.21 -14.23 3.56
C LYS A 67 6.35 -13.29 4.41
N ILE A 68 6.68 -12.00 4.48
CA ILE A 68 5.91 -11.05 5.29
C ILE A 68 4.55 -10.68 4.66
N LEU A 69 4.49 -10.59 3.32
CA LEU A 69 3.25 -10.30 2.60
C LEU A 69 2.24 -11.47 2.70
N GLU A 70 2.71 -12.71 2.70
CA GLU A 70 1.86 -13.91 2.84
C GLU A 70 1.56 -14.29 4.30
N ASP A 71 2.25 -13.71 5.29
CA ASP A 71 2.00 -14.04 6.69
C ASP A 71 0.64 -13.51 7.16
N LYS A 72 -0.29 -14.43 7.46
CA LYS A 72 -1.63 -14.14 7.99
C LYS A 72 -1.61 -13.45 9.35
N LYS A 73 -0.54 -13.60 10.13
CA LYS A 73 -0.37 -12.97 11.44
C LYS A 73 0.05 -11.50 11.34
N VAL A 74 0.60 -11.09 10.20
CA VAL A 74 1.02 -9.71 9.96
C VAL A 74 -0.08 -8.98 9.18
N LYS A 75 -0.63 -7.91 9.77
CA LYS A 75 -1.59 -7.03 9.10
C LYS A 75 -0.87 -6.11 8.12
N LYS A 76 -1.33 -6.01 6.88
CA LYS A 76 -0.80 -5.10 5.86
C LYS A 76 -1.77 -3.96 5.60
N ILE A 77 -1.37 -2.73 5.90
CA ILE A 77 -2.16 -1.51 5.70
C ILE A 77 -1.72 -0.86 4.39
N PHE A 78 -2.65 -0.77 3.44
CA PHE A 78 -2.46 -0.06 2.17
C PHE A 78 -3.34 1.18 2.11
N HIS A 79 -3.03 2.09 1.18
CA HIS A 79 -3.97 3.09 0.71
C HIS A 79 -4.35 2.82 -0.75
N PHE A 80 -5.59 2.35 -0.97
CA PHE A 80 -6.04 1.83 -2.28
C PHE A 80 -5.41 0.50 -2.70
N ALA A 81 -5.39 -0.46 -1.78
CA ALA A 81 -4.81 -1.80 -1.92
C ALA A 81 -5.05 -2.51 -3.28
N ARG A 82 -6.21 -2.29 -3.93
CA ARG A 82 -6.55 -2.91 -5.22
C ARG A 82 -5.41 -2.80 -6.25
N ALA A 83 -4.80 -1.62 -6.39
CA ALA A 83 -3.73 -1.42 -7.37
C ALA A 83 -2.47 -2.20 -6.99
N ASP A 84 -1.98 -2.02 -5.76
CA ASP A 84 -0.75 -2.65 -5.25
C ASP A 84 -0.85 -4.17 -5.28
N LEU A 85 -1.95 -4.70 -4.78
CA LEU A 85 -2.21 -6.14 -4.76
C LEU A 85 -2.24 -6.74 -6.16
N THR A 86 -2.75 -6.01 -7.15
CA THR A 86 -2.75 -6.49 -8.55
C THR A 86 -1.32 -6.64 -9.07
N PHE A 87 -0.47 -5.64 -8.85
CA PHE A 87 0.94 -5.68 -9.25
C PHE A 87 1.75 -6.71 -8.48
N ILE A 88 1.55 -6.81 -7.16
CA ILE A 88 2.18 -7.84 -6.32
C ILE A 88 1.79 -9.23 -6.81
N SER A 89 0.49 -9.49 -7.00
CA SER A 89 0.00 -10.81 -7.45
C SER A 89 0.55 -11.18 -8.82
N TYR A 90 0.58 -10.22 -9.76
CA TYR A 90 1.07 -10.46 -11.11
C TYR A 90 2.58 -10.69 -11.18
N HIS A 91 3.40 -9.88 -10.49
CA HIS A 91 4.85 -9.91 -10.62
C HIS A 91 5.52 -10.87 -9.63
N LEU A 92 5.10 -10.86 -8.35
CA LEU A 92 5.68 -11.74 -7.32
C LEU A 92 5.01 -13.12 -7.27
N LYS A 93 3.85 -13.31 -7.93
CA LYS A 93 3.11 -14.59 -7.98
C LYS A 93 2.65 -15.11 -6.60
N ILE A 94 2.23 -14.18 -5.73
CA ILE A 94 1.79 -14.48 -4.36
C ILE A 94 0.40 -13.91 -4.07
N ASN A 95 -0.22 -14.38 -3.00
CA ASN A 95 -1.47 -13.85 -2.48
C ASN A 95 -1.24 -13.17 -1.11
N VAL A 96 -1.25 -11.84 -1.09
CA VAL A 96 -1.09 -11.07 0.16
C VAL A 96 -2.22 -11.41 1.13
N GLN A 97 -1.89 -11.65 2.40
CA GLN A 97 -2.85 -12.04 3.43
C GLN A 97 -3.14 -10.90 4.41
N ASN A 98 -4.23 -10.96 5.20
CA ASN A 98 -4.51 -9.99 6.28
C ASN A 98 -4.40 -8.51 5.84
N ILE A 99 -5.16 -8.18 4.80
CA ILE A 99 -5.14 -6.88 4.12
C ILE A 99 -6.06 -5.89 4.83
N ASN A 100 -5.62 -4.65 4.91
CA ASN A 100 -6.38 -3.51 5.38
C ASN A 100 -6.19 -2.35 4.38
N CYS A 101 -7.22 -1.51 4.20
CA CYS A 101 -7.23 -0.48 3.16
C CYS A 101 -7.86 0.82 3.67
N THR A 102 -7.02 1.82 3.88
CA THR A 102 -7.44 3.13 4.41
C THR A 102 -8.35 3.88 3.46
N LYS A 103 -8.25 3.68 2.13
CA LYS A 103 -9.14 4.33 1.17
C LYS A 103 -10.58 3.81 1.26
N ILE A 104 -10.77 2.49 1.46
CA ILE A 104 -12.11 1.91 1.69
C ILE A 104 -12.66 2.43 3.02
N LYS A 105 -11.86 2.39 4.10
CA LYS A 105 -12.27 2.96 5.39
C LYS A 105 -12.68 4.42 5.27
N SER A 106 -11.89 5.22 4.57
CA SER A 106 -12.14 6.65 4.33
C SER A 106 -13.45 6.89 3.60
N LYS A 107 -13.74 6.13 2.53
CA LYS A 107 -15.03 6.24 1.82
C LYS A 107 -16.24 5.87 2.70
N LEU A 108 -16.09 4.85 3.56
CA LEU A 108 -17.17 4.42 4.45
C LEU A 108 -17.37 5.34 5.66
N SER A 109 -16.35 6.09 6.07
CA SER A 109 -16.38 6.91 7.31
C SER A 109 -16.52 8.41 7.06
N ARG A 110 -15.86 8.95 6.03
CA ARG A 110 -15.76 10.38 5.73
C ARG A 110 -16.78 10.78 4.65
N THR A 111 -18.06 10.50 4.89
CA THR A 111 -19.15 10.73 3.91
C THR A 111 -19.50 12.20 3.68
N TYR A 112 -18.81 13.13 4.35
CA TYR A 112 -18.94 14.58 4.16
C TYR A 112 -18.00 15.14 3.08
N THR A 113 -17.22 14.29 2.41
CA THR A 113 -16.26 14.73 1.40
C THR A 113 -16.00 13.63 0.37
N ASP A 114 -15.69 14.03 -0.86
CA ASP A 114 -15.23 13.12 -1.92
C ASP A 114 -13.70 12.99 -1.97
N ARG A 115 -12.98 13.67 -1.06
CA ARG A 115 -11.51 13.72 -1.03
C ARG A 115 -10.94 12.56 -0.23
N HIS A 116 -10.61 11.46 -0.91
CA HIS A 116 -10.06 10.24 -0.31
C HIS A 116 -8.67 9.87 -0.82
N SER A 117 -7.88 10.83 -1.32
CA SER A 117 -6.49 10.56 -1.66
C SER A 117 -5.61 10.49 -0.42
N LEU A 118 -4.49 9.78 -0.47
CA LEU A 118 -3.57 9.66 0.66
C LEU A 118 -3.12 11.04 1.15
N LYS A 119 -2.78 11.95 0.22
CA LYS A 119 -2.47 13.35 0.54
C LYS A 119 -3.54 14.02 1.39
N ASP A 120 -4.82 13.86 1.04
CA ASP A 120 -5.93 14.47 1.79
C ASP A 120 -6.04 13.88 3.19
N LEU A 121 -5.82 12.56 3.33
CA LEU A 121 -5.84 11.89 4.64
C LEU A 121 -4.65 12.30 5.52
N ILE A 122 -3.46 12.45 4.94
CA ILE A 122 -2.28 12.96 5.66
C ILE A 122 -2.57 14.39 6.15
N LYS A 123 -3.12 15.25 5.27
CA LYS A 123 -3.47 16.62 5.64
C LYS A 123 -4.47 16.66 6.81
N GLU A 124 -5.54 15.88 6.73
CA GLU A 124 -6.61 15.89 7.74
C GLU A 124 -6.20 15.25 9.07
N PHE A 125 -5.58 14.08 9.06
CA PHE A 125 -5.29 13.31 10.27
C PHE A 125 -3.91 13.59 10.87
N VAL A 126 -2.98 14.10 10.07
CA VAL A 126 -1.60 14.38 10.50
C VAL A 126 -1.32 15.87 10.54
N GLY A 127 -2.01 16.69 9.76
CA GLY A 127 -1.79 18.14 9.69
C GLY A 127 -0.63 18.54 8.78
N ILE A 128 -0.14 17.61 7.94
CA ILE A 128 1.03 17.81 7.08
C ILE A 128 0.59 17.92 5.61
N ASP A 129 1.20 18.83 4.85
CA ASP A 129 1.07 18.85 3.39
C ASP A 129 2.19 18.03 2.75
N VAL A 130 1.82 17.09 1.89
CA VAL A 130 2.78 16.29 1.13
C VAL A 130 2.73 16.67 -0.35
N SER A 131 3.91 16.69 -0.98
CA SER A 131 4.06 16.97 -2.40
C SER A 131 3.72 15.72 -3.22
N LYS A 132 3.07 15.93 -4.37
CA LYS A 132 2.81 14.88 -5.39
C LYS A 132 3.84 14.91 -6.53
N GLN A 133 4.87 15.74 -6.43
CA GLN A 133 5.79 16.03 -7.53
C GLN A 133 6.49 14.78 -8.08
N HIS A 134 6.73 13.77 -7.25
CA HIS A 134 7.44 12.54 -7.64
C HIS A 134 6.53 11.36 -8.00
N GLN A 135 5.20 11.52 -7.92
CA GLN A 135 4.24 10.47 -8.25
C GLN A 135 4.39 9.96 -9.70
N ALA A 136 4.78 10.84 -10.62
CA ALA A 136 5.09 10.50 -12.01
C ALA A 136 6.59 10.65 -12.26
N SER A 137 7.38 9.71 -11.72
CA SER A 137 8.83 9.67 -11.90
C SER A 137 9.31 8.28 -12.37
N ASP A 138 10.54 8.19 -12.89
CA ASP A 138 11.14 6.91 -13.24
C ASP A 138 11.64 6.19 -11.97
N PHE A 139 10.82 5.27 -11.46
CA PHE A 139 11.16 4.41 -10.32
C PHE A 139 11.93 3.14 -10.73
N GLY A 140 12.12 2.91 -12.03
CA GLY A 140 12.84 1.76 -12.57
C GLY A 140 14.36 1.97 -12.63
N GLY A 141 14.83 3.20 -12.51
CA GLY A 141 16.24 3.59 -12.57
C GLY A 141 16.92 3.76 -11.20
N GLU A 142 17.96 4.57 -11.17
CA GLU A 142 18.59 5.01 -9.92
C GLU A 142 17.67 6.00 -9.19
N LEU A 143 17.42 5.73 -7.91
CA LEU A 143 16.49 6.54 -7.13
C LEU A 143 17.22 7.74 -6.52
N SER A 144 16.67 8.92 -6.76
CA SER A 144 17.07 10.16 -6.09
C SER A 144 16.61 10.17 -4.62
N GLN A 145 17.28 10.97 -3.79
CA GLN A 145 16.84 11.19 -2.40
C GLN A 145 15.41 11.74 -2.30
N ALA A 146 14.98 12.53 -3.28
CA ALA A 146 13.63 13.08 -3.32
C ALA A 146 12.57 11.99 -3.60
N GLN A 147 12.86 11.04 -4.49
CA GLN A 147 12.01 9.87 -4.72
C GLN A 147 11.94 8.97 -3.49
N LEU A 148 13.07 8.69 -2.83
CA LEU A 148 13.10 7.90 -1.60
C LEU A 148 12.25 8.54 -0.50
N LYS A 149 12.34 9.87 -0.34
CA LYS A 149 11.51 10.61 0.63
C LYS A 149 10.03 10.59 0.26
N TYR A 150 9.69 10.68 -1.03
CA TYR A 150 8.32 10.54 -1.51
C TYR A 150 7.76 9.16 -1.15
N CYS A 151 8.43 8.08 -1.59
CA CYS A 151 8.08 6.70 -1.27
C CYS A 151 7.92 6.44 0.24
N ALA A 152 8.79 7.02 1.07
CA ALA A 152 8.67 6.89 2.51
C ALA A 152 7.40 7.57 3.07
N ASN A 153 7.04 8.76 2.56
CA ASN A 153 5.85 9.47 3.00
C ASN A 153 4.55 8.71 2.71
N ASP A 154 4.53 7.86 1.68
CA ASP A 154 3.34 7.10 1.32
C ASP A 154 3.02 5.95 2.31
N VAL A 155 3.99 5.52 3.12
CA VAL A 155 3.79 4.46 4.12
C VAL A 155 3.83 4.92 5.57
N ILE A 156 4.66 5.91 5.93
CA ILE A 156 4.94 6.24 7.35
C ILE A 156 3.73 6.76 8.13
N TYR A 157 2.73 7.30 7.44
CA TYR A 157 1.53 7.87 8.09
C TYR A 157 0.36 6.89 8.12
N LEU A 158 0.46 5.73 7.46
CA LEU A 158 -0.68 4.83 7.27
C LEU A 158 -1.18 4.21 8.57
N HIS A 159 -0.32 3.89 9.54
CA HIS A 159 -0.76 3.42 10.87
C HIS A 159 -1.62 4.46 11.57
N LYS A 160 -1.17 5.71 11.64
CA LYS A 160 -1.92 6.80 12.29
C LYS A 160 -3.25 7.07 11.58
N ILE A 161 -3.24 7.09 10.25
CA ILE A 161 -4.46 7.26 9.44
C ILE A 161 -5.43 6.09 9.66
N ASN A 162 -4.91 4.86 9.67
CA ASN A 162 -5.71 3.66 9.93
C ASN A 162 -6.44 3.76 11.26
N ASP A 163 -5.73 4.08 12.33
CA ASP A 163 -6.28 4.12 13.69
C ASP A 163 -7.33 5.23 13.84
N ALA A 164 -7.11 6.38 13.19
CA ALA A 164 -8.09 7.46 13.17
C ALA A 164 -9.38 7.04 12.45
N LEU A 165 -9.25 6.38 11.30
CA LEU A 165 -10.39 5.89 10.53
C LEU A 165 -11.15 4.77 11.27
N ASP A 166 -10.46 3.91 12.01
CA ASP A 166 -11.07 2.86 12.83
C ASP A 166 -11.96 3.44 13.94
N LYS A 167 -11.52 4.53 14.58
CA LYS A 167 -12.33 5.26 15.55
C LYS A 167 -13.61 5.83 14.93
N ILE A 168 -13.51 6.41 13.73
CA ILE A 168 -14.68 6.97 13.03
C ILE A 168 -15.63 5.86 12.60
N LEU A 169 -15.14 4.78 11.98
CA LEU A 169 -15.99 3.65 11.59
C LEU A 169 -16.72 3.02 12.78
N THR A 170 -16.06 2.95 13.93
CA THR A 170 -16.68 2.47 15.18
C THR A 170 -17.78 3.42 15.65
N ARG A 171 -17.50 4.73 15.71
CA ARG A 171 -18.47 5.77 16.08
C ARG A 171 -19.71 5.74 15.17
N GLU A 172 -19.52 5.55 13.87
CA GLU A 172 -20.59 5.51 12.87
C GLU A 172 -21.27 4.13 12.75
N ASN A 173 -20.89 3.14 13.56
CA ASN A 173 -21.39 1.75 13.49
C ASN A 173 -21.20 1.08 12.11
N ARG A 174 -20.10 1.39 11.41
CA ARG A 174 -19.79 0.88 10.06
C ARG A 174 -18.62 -0.10 10.01
N MET A 175 -18.06 -0.48 11.16
CA MET A 175 -16.91 -1.40 11.20
C MET A 175 -17.24 -2.77 10.59
N LYS A 176 -18.41 -3.33 10.90
CA LYS A 176 -18.86 -4.59 10.33
C LYS A 176 -18.97 -4.55 8.80
N LEU A 177 -19.53 -3.47 8.27
CA LEU A 177 -19.63 -3.25 6.82
C LEU A 177 -18.23 -3.17 6.17
N TYR A 178 -17.29 -2.49 6.82
CA TYR A 178 -15.91 -2.45 6.37
C TYR A 178 -15.26 -3.84 6.35
N GLU A 179 -15.39 -4.62 7.43
CA GLU A 179 -14.85 -5.98 7.54
C GLU A 179 -15.40 -6.91 6.47
N ASP A 180 -16.69 -6.80 6.13
CA ASP A 180 -17.29 -7.61 5.08
C ASP A 180 -16.87 -7.15 3.68
N THR A 181 -16.68 -5.84 3.48
CA THR A 181 -16.19 -5.25 2.22
C THR A 181 -14.75 -5.63 1.92
N ILE A 182 -13.85 -5.52 2.91
CA ILE A 182 -12.41 -5.76 2.68
C ILE A 182 -12.09 -7.22 2.34
N LYS A 183 -12.93 -8.18 2.78
CA LYS A 183 -12.80 -9.60 2.39
C LYS A 183 -12.83 -9.82 0.88
N PHE A 184 -13.52 -8.93 0.15
CA PHE A 184 -13.66 -9.04 -1.30
C PHE A 184 -12.47 -8.44 -2.08
N VAL A 185 -11.53 -7.75 -1.40
CA VAL A 185 -10.45 -7.02 -2.11
C VAL A 185 -9.60 -7.95 -3.00
N GLN A 186 -9.33 -9.18 -2.56
CA GLN A 186 -8.59 -10.15 -3.37
C GLN A 186 -9.42 -10.58 -4.59
N THR A 187 -10.71 -10.89 -4.42
CA THR A 187 -11.57 -11.22 -5.55
C THR A 187 -11.64 -10.07 -6.56
N ARG A 188 -11.67 -8.81 -6.09
CA ARG A 188 -11.61 -7.64 -6.97
C ARG A 188 -10.30 -7.57 -7.77
N VAL A 189 -9.18 -7.97 -7.17
CA VAL A 189 -7.87 -8.08 -7.84
C VAL A 189 -7.91 -9.20 -8.89
N ASP A 190 -8.45 -10.37 -8.56
CA ASP A 190 -8.55 -11.49 -9.48
C ASP A 190 -9.40 -11.14 -10.72
N LEU A 191 -10.50 -10.41 -10.51
CA LEU A 191 -11.32 -9.87 -11.60
C LEU A 191 -10.54 -8.88 -12.49
N ASP A 192 -9.70 -8.03 -11.91
CA ASP A 192 -8.85 -7.10 -12.67
C ASP A 192 -7.82 -7.83 -13.54
N LEU A 193 -7.19 -8.86 -12.98
CA LEU A 193 -6.26 -9.73 -13.71
C LEU A 193 -6.95 -10.49 -14.85
N ALA A 194 -8.21 -10.90 -14.63
CA ALA A 194 -9.09 -11.48 -15.65
C ALA A 194 -9.68 -10.45 -16.63
N SER A 195 -9.28 -9.17 -16.53
CA SER A 195 -9.72 -8.07 -17.41
C SER A 195 -11.20 -7.66 -17.29
N PHE A 196 -11.90 -8.07 -16.21
CA PHE A 196 -13.23 -7.58 -15.89
C PHE A 196 -13.15 -6.19 -15.24
N LYS A 197 -12.96 -5.13 -16.04
CA LYS A 197 -12.72 -3.77 -15.50
C LYS A 197 -13.96 -3.07 -14.97
N GLU A 198 -15.12 -3.48 -15.44
CA GLU A 198 -16.41 -2.93 -15.04
C GLU A 198 -16.80 -3.41 -13.64
N ASP A 199 -17.81 -2.75 -13.10
CA ASP A 199 -18.44 -3.22 -11.88
C ASP A 199 -19.20 -4.51 -12.20
N ILE A 200 -18.76 -5.64 -11.66
CA ILE A 200 -19.38 -6.94 -11.96
C ILE A 200 -20.79 -7.07 -11.37
N TRP A 201 -21.18 -6.13 -10.50
CA TRP A 201 -22.55 -6.03 -9.98
C TRP A 201 -23.41 -5.00 -10.72
N SER A 202 -22.89 -4.26 -11.70
CA SER A 202 -23.71 -3.34 -12.50
C SER A 202 -24.52 -4.08 -13.57
N HIS A 203 -25.63 -3.45 -14.00
CA HIS A 203 -26.42 -3.88 -15.15
C HIS A 203 -25.67 -3.67 -16.48
#